data_AF-A0A6G3DII2-F1
#
_entry.id   AF-A0A6G3DII2-F1
#
_cell.length_a   1.000
_cell.length_b   1.000
_cell.length_c   1.000
_cell.angle_alpha   90.00
_cell.angle_beta   90.00
_cell.angle_gamma   90.00
#
_symmetry.space_group_name_H-M   'P 1'
#
loop_
_entity.id
_entity.type
_entity.pdbx_description
1 polymer ?
#
loop_
_entity_poly.entity_id
_entity_poly.type
_entity_poly.pdbx_seq_one_letter_code
_entity_poly.pdbx_strand_id
1 'polypeptide(L)'
;WRQDHNGFSHQDPGFVDHILNKSPEAVRVYLPPDANTLLSVADHVLRSRDYVNVIVAGKQPCFDWLTMEEARVHCARGAGVWDWAGTEDGSREPDVVLACAGDVPTQEVLAAAQLLRHHLPELAVRVVNVVDIARLLPSEEHPHGMSDFEYNGLFTPDKPVVFAYHGYPWLIHRLAYRRTGHQHLHVRGYKEMGTTTTPFDMVVRNDLDRYRLVMDVIDRVPGLAVRAAAVRQGMEDARLRHHAYIREHGVDLPEVADWTWDG
;
A
#
# COMPACT_ATOMS: atom_id res chain seq x y z
N TRP A 1 -6.10 1.89 -10.79
CA TRP A 1 -6.32 0.43 -10.73
C TRP A 1 -7.61 -0.06 -11.41
N ARG A 2 -8.73 0.66 -11.36
CA ARG A 2 -10.03 0.17 -11.87
C ARG A 2 -10.58 1.03 -13.03
N GLN A 3 -10.22 0.66 -14.26
CA GLN A 3 -10.68 1.27 -15.51
C GLN A 3 -11.25 0.21 -16.46
N ASP A 4 -12.20 -0.55 -15.93
CA ASP A 4 -12.67 -1.85 -16.43
C ASP A 4 -13.19 -1.78 -17.88
N HIS A 5 -13.72 -0.64 -18.32
CA HIS A 5 -14.26 -0.46 -19.69
C HIS A 5 -13.35 0.30 -20.66
N ASN A 6 -12.27 0.92 -20.18
CA ASN A 6 -11.52 1.92 -20.95
C ASN A 6 -10.06 1.54 -21.25
N GLY A 7 -9.49 0.58 -20.51
CA GLY A 7 -8.16 0.04 -20.79
C GLY A 7 -7.00 1.04 -20.59
N PHE A 8 -5.90 0.83 -21.33
CA PHE A 8 -4.59 1.47 -21.07
C PHE A 8 -4.58 3.00 -21.16
N SER A 9 -5.31 3.60 -22.09
CA SER A 9 -5.32 5.07 -22.29
C SER A 9 -5.87 5.87 -21.11
N HIS A 10 -6.49 5.21 -20.13
CA HIS A 10 -7.07 5.83 -18.94
C HIS A 10 -6.27 5.53 -17.67
N GLN A 11 -5.05 5.02 -17.82
CA GLN A 11 -4.21 4.53 -16.72
C GLN A 11 -2.95 5.40 -16.61
N ASP A 12 -3.09 6.56 -15.97
CA ASP A 12 -1.96 7.42 -15.62
C ASP A 12 -2.22 8.04 -14.23
N PRO A 13 -1.57 7.54 -13.16
CA PRO A 13 -1.67 8.11 -11.82
C PRO A 13 -0.68 9.26 -11.56
N GLY A 14 0.05 9.74 -12.59
CA GLY A 14 1.16 10.70 -12.49
C GLY A 14 0.77 12.13 -12.11
N PHE A 15 -0.52 12.42 -11.98
CA PHE A 15 -0.97 13.71 -11.44
C PHE A 15 -0.42 13.96 -10.02
N VAL A 16 -0.28 12.89 -9.21
CA VAL A 16 0.31 12.99 -7.87
C VAL A 16 1.79 13.40 -7.94
N ASP A 17 2.57 12.81 -8.83
CA ASP A 17 3.97 13.17 -9.08
C ASP A 17 4.10 14.65 -9.49
N HIS A 18 3.17 15.13 -10.33
CA HIS A 18 3.15 16.52 -10.79
C HIS A 18 2.84 17.51 -9.68
N ILE A 19 1.75 17.28 -8.92
CA ILE A 19 1.22 18.25 -7.95
C ILE A 19 2.13 18.40 -6.73
N LEU A 20 2.85 17.34 -6.34
CA LEU A 20 3.81 17.38 -5.24
C LEU A 20 5.11 18.16 -5.55
N ASN A 21 5.27 18.70 -6.77
CA ASN A 21 6.35 19.66 -7.07
C ASN A 21 5.98 21.11 -6.76
N LYS A 22 4.73 21.40 -6.37
CA LYS A 22 4.31 22.75 -6.01
C LYS A 22 4.67 23.05 -4.55
N SER A 23 4.44 24.29 -4.14
CA SER A 23 4.77 24.74 -2.78
C SER A 23 4.21 23.78 -1.71
N PRO A 24 5.04 23.31 -0.76
CA PRO A 24 4.60 22.43 0.32
C PRO A 24 3.57 23.11 1.24
N GLU A 25 3.52 24.44 1.24
CA GLU A 25 2.50 25.19 1.99
C GLU A 25 1.10 25.07 1.36
N ALA A 26 1.01 24.82 0.05
CA ALA A 26 -0.22 24.98 -0.71
C ALA A 26 -0.87 23.67 -1.19
N VAL A 27 -0.13 22.55 -1.24
CA VAL A 27 -0.65 21.28 -1.79
C VAL A 27 -0.79 20.21 -0.71
N ARG A 28 -1.89 19.47 -0.76
CA ARG A 28 -2.12 18.27 0.05
C ARG A 28 -2.56 17.11 -0.84
N VAL A 29 -2.06 15.90 -0.58
CA VAL A 29 -2.46 14.69 -1.31
C VAL A 29 -2.83 13.60 -0.32
N TYR A 30 -4.06 13.11 -0.45
CA TYR A 30 -4.63 12.08 0.42
C TYR A 30 -5.04 10.85 -0.38
N LEU A 31 -4.75 9.67 0.17
CA LEU A 31 -5.04 8.36 -0.42
C LEU A 31 -5.85 7.50 0.58
N PRO A 32 -7.12 7.85 0.85
CA PRO A 32 -7.96 7.10 1.78
C PRO A 32 -8.15 5.64 1.29
N PRO A 33 -7.97 4.63 2.17
CA PRO A 33 -8.10 3.23 1.79
C PRO A 33 -9.55 2.71 1.82
N ASP A 34 -10.48 3.47 2.43
CA ASP A 34 -11.89 3.11 2.62
C ASP A 34 -12.83 4.33 2.67
N ALA A 35 -14.14 4.09 2.85
CA ALA A 35 -15.14 5.15 2.87
C ALA A 35 -15.04 6.04 4.12
N ASN A 36 -14.78 5.48 5.30
CA ASN A 36 -14.70 6.26 6.54
C ASN A 36 -13.48 7.20 6.56
N THR A 37 -12.33 6.74 6.05
CA THR A 37 -11.14 7.58 5.87
C THR A 37 -11.41 8.65 4.82
N LEU A 38 -12.09 8.32 3.71
CA LEU A 38 -12.50 9.30 2.71
C LEU A 38 -13.41 10.37 3.30
N LEU A 39 -14.40 10.01 4.11
CA LEU A 39 -15.28 10.96 4.78
C LEU A 39 -14.52 11.88 5.74
N SER A 40 -13.58 11.33 6.51
CA SER A 40 -12.74 12.10 7.42
C SER A 40 -11.83 13.09 6.67
N VAL A 41 -11.18 12.64 5.59
CA VAL A 41 -10.37 13.51 4.71
C VAL A 41 -11.25 14.58 4.07
N ALA A 42 -12.44 14.23 3.58
CA ALA A 42 -13.33 15.18 2.93
C ALA A 42 -13.82 16.28 3.87
N ASP A 43 -14.19 15.97 5.12
CA ASP A 43 -14.54 16.99 6.13
C ASP A 43 -13.39 17.96 6.38
N HIS A 44 -12.15 17.45 6.51
CA HIS A 44 -10.96 18.29 6.65
C HIS A 44 -10.76 19.20 5.44
N VAL A 45 -10.79 18.63 4.22
CA VAL A 45 -10.56 19.34 2.97
C VAL A 45 -11.58 20.45 2.74
N LEU A 46 -12.87 20.21 3.02
CA LEU A 46 -13.93 21.22 2.85
C LEU A 46 -13.82 22.41 3.82
N ARG A 47 -13.20 22.19 4.99
CA ARG A 47 -12.94 23.24 5.99
C ARG A 47 -11.64 23.99 5.75
N SER A 48 -10.70 23.38 5.03
CA SER A 48 -9.40 23.98 4.70
C SER A 48 -9.56 25.24 3.83
N ARG A 49 -8.51 26.07 3.83
CA ARG A 49 -8.42 27.32 3.07
C ARG A 49 -7.04 27.39 2.44
N ASP A 50 -6.96 28.04 1.28
CA ASP A 50 -5.72 28.32 0.56
C ASP A 50 -4.90 27.08 0.14
N TYR A 51 -5.54 25.90 0.13
CA TYR A 51 -4.95 24.64 -0.32
C TYR A 51 -5.53 24.16 -1.65
N VAL A 52 -4.68 23.53 -2.45
CA VAL A 52 -5.06 22.58 -3.49
C VAL A 52 -5.01 21.18 -2.89
N ASN A 53 -6.19 20.62 -2.61
CA ASN A 53 -6.33 19.28 -2.04
C ASN A 53 -6.60 18.26 -3.16
N VAL A 54 -5.78 17.22 -3.22
CA VAL A 54 -5.97 16.08 -4.12
C VAL A 54 -6.36 14.86 -3.29
N ILE A 55 -7.52 14.30 -3.58
CA ILE A 55 -8.00 13.07 -2.93
C ILE A 55 -8.07 11.98 -3.99
N VAL A 56 -7.28 10.92 -3.81
CA VAL A 56 -7.27 9.74 -4.69
C VAL A 56 -8.18 8.69 -4.06
N ALA A 57 -9.38 8.51 -4.61
CA ALA A 57 -10.40 7.62 -4.06
C ALA A 57 -10.91 6.62 -5.12
N GLY A 58 -11.08 5.37 -4.70
CA GLY A 58 -11.78 4.34 -5.46
C GLY A 58 -13.28 4.61 -5.56
N LYS A 59 -13.89 4.12 -6.63
CA LYS A 59 -15.36 4.15 -6.83
C LYS A 59 -16.00 2.76 -6.92
N GLN A 60 -15.17 1.72 -6.94
CA GLN A 60 -15.62 0.35 -6.99
C GLN A 60 -15.95 -0.14 -5.57
N PRO A 61 -16.80 -1.18 -5.42
CA PRO A 61 -16.97 -1.83 -4.13
C PRO A 61 -15.62 -2.19 -3.52
N CYS A 62 -15.42 -1.78 -2.26
CA CYS A 62 -14.21 -2.00 -1.48
C CYS A 62 -14.59 -2.28 -0.02
N PHE A 63 -13.61 -2.69 0.78
CA PHE A 63 -13.79 -2.90 2.21
C PHE A 63 -13.77 -1.57 2.97
N ASP A 64 -14.49 -1.54 4.09
CA ASP A 64 -14.32 -0.53 5.11
C ASP A 64 -13.44 -1.12 6.23
N TRP A 65 -12.21 -0.62 6.34
CA TRP A 65 -11.19 -1.14 7.25
C TRP A 65 -11.30 -0.56 8.64
N LEU A 66 -11.58 0.74 8.70
CA LEU A 66 -11.65 1.49 9.95
C LEU A 66 -13.09 1.89 10.24
N THR A 67 -13.47 1.83 11.51
CA THR A 67 -14.65 2.56 11.99
C THR A 67 -14.45 4.06 11.79
N MET A 68 -15.53 4.85 11.80
CA MET A 68 -15.42 6.30 11.64
C MET A 68 -14.53 6.95 12.72
N GLU A 69 -14.51 6.41 13.94
CA GLU A 69 -13.68 6.96 15.02
C GLU A 69 -12.19 6.64 14.82
N GLU A 70 -11.87 5.40 14.45
CA GLU A 70 -10.50 5.01 14.07
C GLU A 70 -10.01 5.81 12.85
N ALA A 71 -10.87 6.01 11.86
CA ALA A 71 -10.56 6.79 10.67
C ALA A 71 -10.21 8.24 11.00
N ARG A 72 -10.94 8.90 11.91
CA ARG A 72 -10.61 10.27 12.37
C ARG A 72 -9.24 10.33 13.00
N VAL A 73 -8.94 9.41 13.91
CA VAL A 73 -7.67 9.36 14.62
C VAL A 73 -6.52 9.06 13.65
N HIS A 74 -6.72 8.11 12.73
CA HIS A 74 -5.73 7.75 11.72
C HIS A 74 -5.47 8.88 10.72
N CYS A 75 -6.53 9.53 10.22
CA CYS A 75 -6.41 10.70 9.34
C CYS A 75 -5.69 11.87 10.01
N ALA A 76 -5.94 12.11 11.30
CA ALA A 76 -5.27 13.18 12.05
C ALA A 76 -3.75 12.93 12.15
N ARG A 77 -3.32 11.66 12.20
CA ARG A 77 -1.90 11.27 12.16
C ARG A 77 -1.34 11.25 10.73
N GLY A 78 -2.19 11.02 9.73
CA GLY A 78 -1.85 10.92 8.31
C GLY A 78 -1.15 9.62 7.90
N ALA A 79 -0.45 8.96 8.82
CA ALA A 79 0.12 7.62 8.66
C ALA A 79 0.17 6.93 10.04
N GLY A 80 0.08 5.60 10.05
CA GLY A 80 0.07 4.85 11.30
C GLY A 80 0.15 3.34 11.14
N VAL A 81 0.51 2.67 12.22
CA VAL A 81 0.49 1.20 12.33
C VAL A 81 -0.95 0.73 12.51
N TRP A 82 -1.31 -0.35 11.82
CA TRP A 82 -2.56 -1.09 12.02
C TRP A 82 -2.25 -2.39 12.75
N ASP A 83 -2.29 -2.33 14.09
CA ASP A 83 -1.88 -3.44 14.97
C ASP A 83 -2.69 -4.72 14.70
N TRP A 84 -3.99 -4.58 14.36
CA TRP A 84 -4.88 -5.70 14.04
C TRP A 84 -4.51 -6.41 12.73
N ALA A 85 -3.86 -5.72 11.79
CA ALA A 85 -3.47 -6.27 10.50
C ALA A 85 -2.11 -6.99 10.55
N GLY A 86 -1.25 -6.60 11.48
CA GLY A 86 0.07 -7.17 11.66
C GLY A 86 0.09 -8.49 12.44
N THR A 87 1.30 -8.94 12.73
CA THR A 87 1.61 -10.04 13.67
C THR A 87 2.68 -9.65 14.68
N GLU A 88 3.24 -8.43 14.61
CA GLU A 88 4.08 -7.91 15.69
C GLU A 88 3.25 -7.64 16.96
N ASP A 89 3.81 -7.95 18.12
CA ASP A 89 3.15 -7.84 19.43
C ASP A 89 3.85 -6.85 20.37
N GLY A 90 4.85 -6.13 19.85
CA GLY A 90 5.68 -5.19 20.61
C GLY A 90 6.72 -5.85 21.52
N SER A 91 6.81 -7.19 21.57
CA SER A 91 7.83 -7.89 22.35
C SER A 91 9.23 -7.82 21.72
N ARG A 92 9.28 -7.62 20.39
CA ARG A 92 10.48 -7.45 19.58
C ARG A 92 10.21 -6.57 18.36
N GLU A 93 11.26 -6.13 17.68
CA GLU A 93 11.15 -5.45 16.39
C GLU A 93 10.52 -6.34 15.32
N PRO A 94 9.76 -5.78 14.36
CA PRO A 94 9.23 -6.55 13.24
C PRO A 94 10.37 -7.08 12.38
N ASP A 95 10.14 -8.21 11.73
CA ASP A 95 11.05 -8.75 10.72
C ASP A 95 10.91 -7.99 9.38
N VAL A 96 9.73 -7.42 9.13
CA VAL A 96 9.38 -6.69 7.91
C VAL A 96 8.23 -5.70 8.17
N VAL A 97 8.24 -4.58 7.43
CA VAL A 97 7.10 -3.66 7.35
C VAL A 97 6.40 -3.82 6.00
N LEU A 98 5.11 -4.12 6.02
CA LEU A 98 4.21 -3.96 4.88
C LEU A 98 3.56 -2.58 4.94
N ALA A 99 3.90 -1.71 4.02
CA ALA A 99 3.35 -0.35 3.95
C ALA A 99 2.40 -0.21 2.75
N CYS A 100 1.34 0.58 2.89
CA CYS A 100 0.40 0.84 1.80
C CYS A 100 -0.09 2.30 1.76
N ALA A 101 -0.36 2.79 0.56
CA ALA A 101 -1.05 4.06 0.34
C ALA A 101 -2.00 3.97 -0.86
N GLY A 102 -3.29 4.13 -0.61
CA GLY A 102 -4.40 3.96 -1.56
C GLY A 102 -5.25 2.72 -1.30
N ASP A 103 -6.48 2.75 -1.78
CA ASP A 103 -7.49 1.71 -1.67
C ASP A 103 -7.02 0.31 -2.12
N VAL A 104 -6.70 0.13 -3.40
CA VAL A 104 -6.27 -1.17 -3.95
C VAL A 104 -4.93 -1.63 -3.36
N PRO A 105 -3.88 -0.77 -3.23
CA PRO A 105 -2.66 -1.14 -2.52
C PRO A 105 -2.89 -1.64 -1.09
N THR A 106 -3.84 -1.03 -0.36
CA THR A 106 -4.18 -1.45 1.01
C THR A 106 -4.83 -2.83 1.02
N GLN A 107 -5.78 -3.07 0.13
CA GLN A 107 -6.41 -4.40 0.01
C GLN A 107 -5.38 -5.50 -0.27
N GLU A 108 -4.44 -5.28 -1.19
CA GLU A 108 -3.43 -6.28 -1.52
C GLU A 108 -2.39 -6.47 -0.41
N VAL A 109 -2.03 -5.41 0.32
CA VAL A 109 -1.17 -5.51 1.51
C VAL A 109 -1.83 -6.31 2.61
N LEU A 110 -3.13 -6.09 2.89
CA LEU A 110 -3.84 -6.86 3.89
C LEU A 110 -3.98 -8.33 3.48
N ALA A 111 -4.33 -8.60 2.22
CA ALA A 111 -4.36 -9.97 1.73
C ALA A 111 -2.98 -10.65 1.79
N ALA A 112 -1.89 -9.93 1.52
CA ALA A 112 -0.54 -10.43 1.71
C ALA A 112 -0.20 -10.69 3.18
N ALA A 113 -0.60 -9.79 4.10
CA ALA A 113 -0.42 -9.97 5.53
C ALA A 113 -1.13 -11.23 6.05
N GLN A 114 -2.36 -11.50 5.59
CA GLN A 114 -3.10 -12.72 5.93
C GLN A 114 -2.40 -13.98 5.39
N LEU A 115 -1.91 -13.96 4.14
CA LEU A 115 -1.15 -15.07 3.58
C LEU A 115 0.15 -15.34 4.36
N LEU A 116 0.87 -14.29 4.75
CA LEU A 116 2.07 -14.41 5.60
C LEU A 116 1.73 -14.98 6.97
N ARG A 117 0.67 -14.49 7.62
CA ARG A 117 0.20 -14.99 8.91
C ARG A 117 -0.13 -16.48 8.85
N HIS A 118 -0.78 -16.92 7.76
CA HIS A 118 -1.14 -18.32 7.55
C HIS A 118 0.08 -19.21 7.28
N HIS A 119 0.95 -18.82 6.35
CA HIS A 119 2.07 -19.65 5.90
C HIS A 119 3.34 -19.53 6.75
N LEU A 120 3.53 -18.40 7.43
CA LEU A 120 4.74 -18.03 8.16
C LEU A 120 4.37 -17.38 9.52
N PRO A 121 3.68 -18.10 10.42
CA PRO A 121 3.11 -17.53 11.65
C PRO A 121 4.14 -16.97 12.64
N GLU A 122 5.41 -17.36 12.54
CA GLU A 122 6.50 -16.85 13.39
C GLU A 122 7.07 -15.51 12.91
N LEU A 123 6.72 -15.08 11.68
CA LEU A 123 7.19 -13.83 11.11
C LEU A 123 6.46 -12.66 11.78
N ALA A 124 7.21 -11.73 12.38
CA ALA A 124 6.66 -10.50 12.94
C ALA A 124 6.49 -9.48 11.82
N VAL A 125 5.25 -9.24 11.41
CA VAL A 125 4.88 -8.31 10.33
C VAL A 125 4.25 -7.07 10.94
N ARG A 126 4.82 -5.91 10.63
CA ARG A 126 4.17 -4.62 10.88
C ARG A 126 3.37 -4.21 9.65
N VAL A 127 2.14 -3.75 9.82
CA VAL A 127 1.36 -3.14 8.75
C VAL A 127 1.24 -1.63 8.99
N VAL A 128 1.67 -0.83 8.01
CA VAL A 128 1.56 0.64 8.04
C VAL A 128 0.66 1.12 6.91
N ASN A 129 -0.35 1.92 7.24
CA ASN A 129 -1.17 2.61 6.27
C ASN A 129 -0.82 4.10 6.23
N VAL A 130 -0.70 4.66 5.03
CA VAL A 130 -0.40 6.07 4.77
C VAL A 130 -1.56 6.70 4.00
N VAL A 131 -2.27 7.62 4.64
CA VAL A 131 -3.36 8.41 4.07
C VAL A 131 -2.82 9.70 3.49
N ASP A 132 -2.03 10.45 4.27
CA ASP A 132 -1.37 11.67 3.82
C ASP A 132 0.06 11.35 3.39
N ILE A 133 0.29 11.36 2.08
CA ILE A 133 1.59 10.97 1.51
C ILE A 133 2.70 11.97 1.85
N ALA A 134 2.35 13.22 2.20
CA ALA A 134 3.32 14.22 2.60
C ALA A 134 3.94 13.93 3.98
N ARG A 135 3.34 13.05 4.80
CA ARG A 135 3.95 12.58 6.06
C ARG A 135 5.32 11.92 5.81
N LEU A 136 5.54 11.32 4.63
CA LEU A 136 6.83 10.70 4.29
C LEU A 136 7.96 11.73 4.17
N LEU A 137 7.63 12.98 3.81
CA LEU A 137 8.61 14.06 3.73
C LEU A 137 9.12 14.44 5.13
N PRO A 138 10.37 14.91 5.23
CA PRO A 138 10.90 15.50 6.45
C PRO A 138 10.09 16.71 6.94
N SER A 139 9.97 16.87 8.26
CA SER A 139 9.28 18.00 8.90
C SER A 139 9.83 19.38 8.52
N GLU A 140 11.10 19.45 8.10
CA GLU A 140 11.74 20.69 7.68
C GLU A 140 11.41 21.07 6.23
N GLU A 141 10.91 20.13 5.43
CA GLU A 141 10.59 20.31 4.00
C GLU A 141 9.10 20.48 3.73
N HIS A 142 8.24 19.94 4.61
CA HIS A 142 6.79 20.01 4.46
C HIS A 142 6.11 20.23 5.83
N PRO A 143 5.09 21.09 5.94
CA PRO A 143 4.35 21.31 7.19
C PRO A 143 3.68 20.06 7.78
N HIS A 144 3.43 19.06 6.93
CA HIS A 144 2.90 17.75 7.34
C HIS A 144 4.01 16.70 7.48
N GLY A 145 5.26 17.02 7.17
CA GLY A 145 6.34 16.05 7.20
C GLY A 145 6.57 15.46 8.59
N MET A 146 7.06 14.23 8.64
CA MET A 146 7.48 13.58 9.88
C MET A 146 8.91 13.97 10.25
N SER A 147 9.18 14.07 11.55
CA SER A 147 10.54 13.98 12.06
C SER A 147 11.15 12.60 11.75
N ASP A 148 12.48 12.49 11.79
CA ASP A 148 13.13 11.19 11.59
C ASP A 148 12.76 10.17 12.67
N PHE A 149 12.50 10.64 13.89
CA PHE A 149 12.03 9.78 14.99
C PHE A 149 10.67 9.15 14.67
N GLU A 150 9.69 9.95 14.22
CA GLU A 150 8.37 9.45 13.83
C GLU A 150 8.46 8.50 12.63
N TYR A 151 9.23 8.87 11.60
CA TYR A 151 9.40 8.03 10.41
C TYR A 151 10.01 6.67 10.77
N ASN A 152 11.11 6.66 11.55
CA ASN A 152 11.77 5.44 11.99
C ASN A 152 10.87 4.60 12.92
N GLY A 153 10.02 5.26 13.72
CA GLY A 153 9.02 4.59 14.55
C GLY A 153 8.03 3.78 13.71
N LEU A 154 7.69 4.22 12.50
CA LEU A 154 6.79 3.49 11.59
C LEU A 154 7.54 2.47 10.73
N PHE A 155 8.60 2.90 10.05
CA PHE A 155 9.24 2.14 8.96
C PHE A 155 10.50 1.39 9.37
N THR A 156 10.97 1.59 10.61
CA THR A 156 12.24 1.06 11.14
C THR A 156 13.48 1.62 10.42
N PRO A 157 14.65 1.67 11.08
CA PRO A 157 15.87 2.16 10.44
C PRO A 157 16.59 1.08 9.60
N ASP A 158 16.32 -0.21 9.83
CA ASP A 158 17.15 -1.32 9.37
C ASP A 158 16.38 -2.55 8.85
N LYS A 159 15.05 -2.62 9.02
CA LYS A 159 14.24 -3.75 8.50
C LYS A 159 13.74 -3.48 7.08
N PRO A 160 13.55 -4.53 6.26
CA PRO A 160 12.91 -4.39 4.96
C PRO A 160 11.52 -3.75 5.05
N VAL A 161 11.24 -2.81 4.16
CA VAL A 161 9.92 -2.21 3.96
C VAL A 161 9.43 -2.54 2.56
N VAL A 162 8.36 -3.32 2.45
CA VAL A 162 7.66 -3.55 1.19
C VAL A 162 6.48 -2.58 1.12
N PHE A 163 6.58 -1.59 0.24
CA PHE A 163 5.62 -0.49 0.15
C PHE A 163 4.76 -0.64 -1.11
N ALA A 164 3.46 -0.88 -0.97
CA ALA A 164 2.49 -0.87 -2.05
C ALA A 164 1.89 0.54 -2.24
N TYR A 165 2.13 1.16 -3.39
CA TYR A 165 1.70 2.52 -3.69
C TYR A 165 0.73 2.59 -4.87
N HIS A 166 -0.23 3.50 -4.80
CA HIS A 166 -1.22 3.74 -5.86
C HIS A 166 -0.59 4.17 -7.19
N GLY A 167 0.40 5.06 -7.14
CA GLY A 167 0.98 5.69 -8.33
C GLY A 167 2.33 5.10 -8.74
N TYR A 168 3.18 5.93 -9.35
CA TYR A 168 4.52 5.51 -9.76
C TYR A 168 5.44 5.32 -8.55
N PRO A 169 6.13 4.15 -8.42
CA PRO A 169 6.99 3.84 -7.27
C PRO A 169 8.06 4.89 -6.96
N TRP A 170 8.56 5.55 -8.00
CA TRP A 170 9.65 6.54 -7.87
C TRP A 170 9.29 7.71 -6.95
N LEU A 171 8.01 8.09 -6.89
CA LEU A 171 7.58 9.16 -6.00
C LEU A 171 7.90 8.84 -4.54
N ILE A 172 7.59 7.62 -4.08
CA ILE A 172 7.81 7.23 -2.68
C ILE A 172 9.31 7.29 -2.34
N HIS A 173 10.18 6.82 -3.24
CA HIS A 173 11.63 6.98 -3.10
C HIS A 173 12.04 8.45 -3.02
N ARG A 174 11.47 9.31 -3.88
CA ARG A 174 11.75 10.76 -3.85
C ARG A 174 11.32 11.40 -2.53
N LEU A 175 10.17 11.03 -1.98
CA LEU A 175 9.68 11.59 -0.70
C LEU A 175 10.50 11.10 0.50
N ALA A 176 11.02 9.86 0.45
CA ALA A 176 11.79 9.24 1.51
C ALA A 176 13.32 9.29 1.30
N TYR A 177 13.82 10.02 0.30
CA TYR A 177 15.21 9.91 -0.20
C TYR A 177 16.30 10.10 0.87
N ARG A 178 16.03 10.92 1.89
CA ARG A 178 16.97 11.22 2.99
C ARG A 178 16.69 10.47 4.29
N ARG A 179 15.67 9.60 4.31
CA ARG A 179 15.26 8.87 5.50
C ARG A 179 16.26 7.76 5.83
N THR A 180 16.51 7.57 7.12
CA THR A 180 17.20 6.37 7.59
C THR A 180 16.43 5.13 7.14
N GLY A 181 17.15 4.11 6.69
CA GLY A 181 16.53 2.89 6.16
C GLY A 181 16.03 2.96 4.71
N HIS A 182 16.24 4.07 3.97
CA HIS A 182 15.83 4.18 2.56
C HIS A 182 16.38 3.03 1.68
N GLN A 183 17.56 2.48 1.97
CA GLN A 183 18.11 1.32 1.27
C GLN A 183 17.29 0.03 1.45
N HIS A 184 16.47 -0.04 2.50
CA HIS A 184 15.57 -1.14 2.83
C HIS A 184 14.14 -0.90 2.31
N LEU A 185 13.88 0.26 1.70
CA LEU A 185 12.59 0.61 1.13
C LEU A 185 12.45 0.03 -0.28
N HIS A 186 11.44 -0.81 -0.47
CA HIS A 186 11.14 -1.47 -1.72
C HIS A 186 9.71 -1.19 -2.15
N VAL A 187 9.57 -0.33 -3.15
CA VAL A 187 8.27 0.20 -3.54
C VAL A 187 7.73 -0.55 -4.76
N ARG A 188 6.48 -0.97 -4.67
CA ARG A 188 5.64 -1.47 -5.76
C ARG A 188 4.56 -0.43 -6.06
N GLY A 189 4.14 -0.36 -7.31
CA GLY A 189 3.18 0.63 -7.78
C GLY A 189 2.95 0.48 -9.28
N TYR A 190 2.36 1.48 -9.91
CA TYR A 190 2.07 1.44 -11.33
C TYR A 190 3.36 1.46 -12.17
N LYS A 191 3.44 0.57 -13.16
CA LYS A 191 4.62 0.32 -14.01
C LYS A 191 4.31 0.48 -15.50
N GLU A 192 3.33 1.32 -15.87
CA GLU A 192 2.87 1.45 -17.27
C GLU A 192 2.38 0.11 -17.87
N MET A 193 1.84 -0.77 -17.04
CA MET A 193 1.33 -2.06 -17.48
C MET A 193 -0.18 -2.13 -17.26
N GLY A 194 -0.93 -2.32 -18.34
CA GLY A 194 -2.36 -2.54 -18.23
C GLY A 194 -3.07 -2.57 -19.57
N THR A 195 -4.32 -3.02 -19.52
CA THR A 195 -5.22 -3.12 -20.67
C THR A 195 -6.63 -3.34 -20.12
N THR A 196 -7.61 -3.59 -20.98
CA THR A 196 -8.91 -4.11 -20.56
C THR A 196 -8.73 -5.56 -20.12
N THR A 197 -8.82 -5.81 -18.81
CA THR A 197 -8.63 -7.12 -18.18
C THR A 197 -9.39 -7.17 -16.85
N THR A 198 -9.31 -8.29 -16.13
CA THR A 198 -9.95 -8.45 -14.82
C THR A 198 -9.33 -7.53 -13.76
N PRO A 199 -10.07 -7.14 -12.71
CA PRO A 199 -9.56 -6.25 -11.67
C PRO A 199 -8.24 -6.67 -11.04
N PHE A 200 -8.06 -7.96 -10.72
CA PHE A 200 -6.82 -8.43 -10.09
C PHE A 200 -5.67 -8.57 -11.10
N ASP A 201 -5.95 -8.92 -12.37
CA ASP A 201 -4.91 -8.95 -13.40
C ASP A 201 -4.26 -7.58 -13.63
N MET A 202 -5.01 -6.49 -13.48
CA MET A 202 -4.46 -5.13 -13.48
C MET A 202 -3.37 -4.94 -12.41
N VAL A 203 -3.50 -5.60 -11.26
CA VAL A 203 -2.57 -5.51 -10.13
C VAL A 203 -1.39 -6.47 -10.33
N VAL A 204 -1.66 -7.69 -10.82
CA VAL A 204 -0.66 -8.71 -11.17
C VAL A 204 0.34 -8.21 -12.21
N ARG A 205 -0.16 -7.52 -13.25
CA ARG A 205 0.67 -6.92 -14.32
C ARG A 205 1.64 -5.87 -13.83
N ASN A 206 1.35 -5.23 -12.70
CA ASN A 206 2.19 -4.21 -12.10
C ASN A 206 3.04 -4.73 -10.93
N ASP A 207 3.05 -6.06 -10.69
CA ASP A 207 3.76 -6.66 -9.56
C ASP A 207 3.34 -6.04 -8.20
N LEU A 208 2.08 -5.65 -8.05
CA LEU A 208 1.50 -5.12 -6.80
C LEU A 208 0.55 -6.14 -6.14
N ASP A 209 0.29 -7.27 -6.78
CA ASP A 209 -0.63 -8.29 -6.26
C ASP A 209 -0.13 -8.94 -4.97
N ARG A 210 -1.06 -9.38 -4.12
CA ARG A 210 -0.77 -10.04 -2.82
C ARG A 210 0.28 -11.14 -2.89
N TYR A 211 0.29 -11.96 -3.95
CA TYR A 211 1.25 -13.06 -4.07
C TYR A 211 2.65 -12.51 -4.31
N ARG A 212 2.79 -11.47 -5.14
CA ARG A 212 4.05 -10.75 -5.31
C ARG A 212 4.53 -10.09 -4.04
N LEU A 213 3.65 -9.47 -3.26
CA LEU A 213 4.03 -8.84 -1.99
C LEU A 213 4.57 -9.88 -0.99
N VAL A 214 3.96 -11.07 -0.91
CA VAL A 214 4.47 -12.20 -0.13
C VAL A 214 5.86 -12.62 -0.61
N MET A 215 6.05 -12.78 -1.93
CA MET A 215 7.37 -13.11 -2.49
C MET A 215 8.42 -12.05 -2.14
N ASP A 216 8.07 -10.77 -2.20
CA ASP A 216 9.01 -9.69 -1.88
C ASP A 216 9.46 -9.72 -0.42
N VAL A 217 8.58 -10.07 0.51
CA VAL A 217 8.91 -10.29 1.92
C VAL A 217 9.88 -11.46 2.06
N ILE A 218 9.57 -12.61 1.46
CA ILE A 218 10.41 -13.82 1.52
C ILE A 218 11.81 -13.54 0.99
N ASP A 219 11.91 -12.81 -0.12
CA ASP A 219 13.18 -12.52 -0.79
C ASP A 219 14.06 -11.51 -0.03
N ARG A 220 13.49 -10.74 0.91
CA ARG A 220 14.18 -9.62 1.57
C ARG A 220 14.43 -9.83 3.06
N VAL A 221 13.58 -10.58 3.74
CA VAL A 221 13.80 -10.89 5.16
C VAL A 221 15.01 -11.82 5.28
N PRO A 222 16.06 -11.44 6.02
CA PRO A 222 17.27 -12.26 6.15
C PRO A 222 16.96 -13.69 6.61
N GLY A 223 17.48 -14.66 5.85
CA GLY A 223 17.30 -16.09 6.14
C GLY A 223 15.90 -16.65 5.85
N LEU A 224 14.95 -15.86 5.34
CA LEU A 224 13.60 -16.34 5.03
C LEU A 224 13.54 -17.05 3.67
N ALA A 225 14.26 -16.55 2.65
CA ALA A 225 14.27 -17.11 1.29
C ALA A 225 14.52 -18.63 1.24
N VAL A 226 15.43 -19.14 2.07
CA VAL A 226 15.74 -20.58 2.15
C VAL A 226 14.64 -21.36 2.88
N ARG A 227 14.14 -20.82 4.01
CA ARG A 227 13.16 -21.49 4.86
C ARG A 227 11.75 -21.51 4.25
N ALA A 228 11.41 -20.49 3.48
CA ALA A 228 10.08 -20.28 2.89
C ALA A 228 10.04 -20.58 1.38
N ALA A 229 11.01 -21.34 0.84
CA ALA A 229 11.09 -21.63 -0.59
C ALA A 229 9.81 -22.25 -1.17
N ALA A 230 9.17 -23.17 -0.43
CA ALA A 230 7.91 -23.79 -0.85
C ALA A 230 6.74 -22.78 -0.88
N VAL A 231 6.67 -21.87 0.11
CA VAL A 231 5.65 -20.81 0.16
C VAL A 231 5.85 -19.86 -1.02
N ARG A 232 7.09 -19.44 -1.27
CA ARG A 232 7.47 -18.59 -2.40
C ARG A 232 7.06 -19.22 -3.74
N GLN A 233 7.35 -20.51 -3.93
CA GLN A 233 6.95 -21.24 -5.13
C GLN A 233 5.42 -21.30 -5.26
N GLY A 234 4.69 -21.55 -4.17
CA GLY A 234 3.23 -21.52 -4.19
C GLY A 234 2.64 -20.18 -4.64
N MET A 235 3.29 -19.05 -4.29
CA MET A 235 2.88 -17.73 -4.76
C MET A 235 3.13 -17.54 -6.27
N GLU A 236 4.22 -18.09 -6.80
CA GLU A 236 4.48 -18.09 -8.25
C GLU A 236 3.45 -18.95 -8.99
N ASP A 237 3.17 -20.15 -8.47
CA ASP A 237 2.18 -21.07 -9.02
C ASP A 237 0.77 -20.47 -9.01
N ALA A 238 0.42 -19.68 -7.98
CA ALA A 238 -0.84 -18.95 -7.91
C ALA A 238 -0.98 -17.92 -9.05
N ARG A 239 0.08 -17.15 -9.33
CA ARG A 239 0.09 -16.19 -10.46
C ARG A 239 0.02 -16.90 -11.81
N LEU A 240 0.66 -18.07 -11.95
CA LEU A 240 0.56 -18.89 -13.17
C LEU A 240 -0.86 -19.43 -13.38
N ARG A 241 -1.51 -19.94 -12.33
CA ARG A 241 -2.93 -20.34 -12.40
C ARG A 241 -3.82 -19.17 -12.75
N HIS A 242 -3.66 -18.03 -12.10
CA HIS A 242 -4.44 -16.82 -12.37
C HIS A 242 -4.35 -16.45 -13.85
N HIS A 243 -3.15 -16.44 -14.42
CA HIS A 243 -2.92 -16.14 -15.82
C HIS A 243 -3.70 -17.06 -16.78
N ALA A 244 -3.74 -18.37 -16.49
CA ALA A 244 -4.52 -19.31 -17.29
C ALA A 244 -6.03 -19.07 -17.08
N TYR A 245 -6.46 -18.93 -15.83
CA TYR A 245 -7.86 -18.84 -15.44
C TYR A 245 -8.58 -17.64 -16.04
N ILE A 246 -7.99 -16.44 -16.00
CA ILE A 246 -8.64 -15.23 -16.54
C ILE A 246 -8.85 -15.30 -18.06
N ARG A 247 -8.01 -16.05 -18.79
CA ARG A 247 -8.14 -16.21 -20.24
C ARG A 247 -9.22 -17.21 -20.60
N GLU A 248 -9.36 -18.25 -19.79
CA GLU A 248 -10.38 -19.27 -19.98
C GLU A 248 -11.77 -18.78 -19.54
N HIS A 249 -11.86 -18.09 -18.40
CA HIS A 249 -13.13 -17.78 -17.74
C HIS A 249 -13.53 -16.30 -17.78
N GLY A 250 -12.60 -15.38 -18.10
CA GLY A 250 -12.89 -13.94 -18.14
C GLY A 250 -13.17 -13.29 -16.78
N VAL A 251 -12.93 -13.99 -15.67
CA VAL A 251 -13.10 -13.52 -14.29
C VAL A 251 -11.88 -13.89 -13.46
N ASP A 252 -11.66 -13.18 -12.34
CA ASP A 252 -10.58 -13.50 -11.42
C ASP A 252 -10.80 -14.83 -10.70
N LEU A 253 -9.71 -15.42 -10.18
CA LEU A 253 -9.78 -16.65 -9.40
C LEU A 253 -10.77 -16.50 -8.23
N PRO A 254 -11.56 -17.55 -7.89
CA PRO A 254 -12.50 -17.50 -6.77
C PRO A 254 -11.82 -17.11 -5.45
N GLU A 255 -10.63 -17.64 -5.16
CA GLU A 255 -9.84 -17.31 -3.97
C GLU A 255 -9.43 -15.82 -3.87
N VAL A 256 -9.45 -15.09 -4.99
CA VAL A 256 -9.20 -13.65 -5.06
C VAL A 256 -10.52 -12.86 -5.01
N ALA A 257 -11.51 -13.30 -5.78
CA ALA A 257 -12.80 -12.63 -5.91
C ALA A 257 -13.66 -12.73 -4.63
N ASP A 258 -13.63 -13.90 -3.98
CA ASP A 258 -14.39 -14.22 -2.77
C ASP A 258 -13.57 -13.99 -1.49
N TRP A 259 -12.37 -13.44 -1.63
CA TRP A 259 -11.49 -13.14 -0.50
C TRP A 259 -12.18 -12.20 0.48
N THR A 260 -12.09 -12.52 1.78
CA THR A 260 -12.54 -11.66 2.88
C THR A 260 -11.46 -11.60 3.96
N TRP A 261 -11.43 -10.48 4.67
CA TRP A 261 -10.59 -10.34 5.86
C TRP A 261 -11.21 -11.11 7.03
N ASP A 262 -10.42 -11.94 7.70
CA ASP A 262 -10.89 -12.86 8.75
C ASP A 262 -10.44 -12.52 10.18
N GLY A 263 -9.70 -11.42 10.38
CA GLY A 263 -9.30 -10.97 11.73
C GLY A 263 -8.20 -9.93 11.72
#